data_AF-A0A7X7P1U1-F1
#
_entry.id   AF-A0A7X7P1U1-F1
#
_cell.length_a   1.000
_cell.length_b   1.000
_cell.length_c   1.000
_cell.angle_alpha   90.00
_cell.angle_beta   90.00
_cell.angle_gamma   90.00
#
_symmetry.space_group_name_H-M   'P 1'
#
loop_
_entity.id
_entity.type
_entity.pdbx_description
1 polymer ?
#
loop_
_entity_poly.entity_id
_entity_poly.type
_entity_poly.pdbx_seq_one_letter_code
_entity_poly.pdbx_strand_id
1 'polypeptide(L)'
;MFWEWLWPTLTAAGFALIGFFGHALFVRVRDAAANRAAGDILREARREAEGLVKEAQLTARDELMRTREKAEGELQARQMVLSTAADRLTKRDERLEREERRMEERALALDLLSQRLEEDRTAIRAEREILEKMTAEERGRLEALAGLNAGQAKEELLASLDAELTAEQAVRIRKALDAARNTAEAQAREILTIAIQRHAAEQVSDVSVTPVTLPGEAMKGRIIGREGRNIRALEMATGVTVIIDDSPEVVVLSSFDPVRREIARVTLERLMQDGRINPVRIEEMADKVTAELDDLILKAGEEAVESLHLAPVPLDLLRLLGRLKFRTSYSQNVLKHSMEAARLASMMAAQVGLDPGIARRAALLHDIGKAVDHEVEGRHADIGADLLRKAGESPVVVEAVRAHHDESGPLSAYAALIAAADAVTASRPGARAETTELFLRRMENLEAAAREEPGVVRSLAMQAGRELRVFVEPTEIDDAAAIQLARRVSRRIEQSMDYPGQIKVTVIRETRCVEYAR
;
A
#
# COMPACT_ATOMS: atom_id res chain seq x y z
N MET A 1 -45.72 -97.70 78.36
CA MET A 1 -45.27 -96.32 78.68
C MET A 1 -43.97 -95.92 77.98
N PHE A 2 -43.00 -96.82 77.73
CA PHE A 2 -41.74 -96.46 77.04
C PHE A 2 -41.86 -96.16 75.53
N TRP A 3 -42.81 -96.79 74.83
CA TRP A 3 -42.94 -96.66 73.37
C TRP A 3 -43.63 -95.36 72.91
N GLU A 4 -44.48 -94.76 73.75
CA GLU A 4 -45.21 -93.52 73.38
C GLU A 4 -44.32 -92.29 73.32
N TRP A 5 -43.17 -92.29 74.02
CA TRP A 5 -42.20 -91.18 74.01
C TRP A 5 -41.03 -91.40 73.04
N LEU A 6 -40.83 -92.62 72.53
CA LEU A 6 -39.71 -92.96 71.63
C LEU A 6 -39.93 -92.41 70.21
N TRP A 7 -41.17 -92.48 69.69
CA TRP A 7 -41.47 -92.03 68.33
C TRP A 7 -41.44 -90.50 68.17
N PRO A 8 -41.98 -89.69 69.11
CA PRO A 8 -41.84 -88.24 69.08
C PRO A 8 -40.40 -87.77 69.23
N THR A 9 -39.59 -88.46 70.04
CA THR A 9 -38.17 -88.08 70.25
C THR A 9 -37.30 -88.43 69.04
N LEU A 10 -37.51 -89.59 68.40
CA LEU A 10 -36.81 -89.95 67.16
C LEU A 10 -37.21 -89.06 65.98
N THR A 11 -38.48 -88.67 65.87
CA THR A 11 -38.94 -87.72 64.84
C THR A 11 -38.38 -86.32 65.10
N ALA A 12 -38.40 -85.83 66.35
CA ALA A 12 -37.76 -84.56 66.71
C ALA A 12 -36.24 -84.57 66.45
N ALA A 13 -35.54 -85.67 66.78
CA ALA A 13 -34.13 -85.83 66.47
C ALA A 13 -33.87 -85.87 64.97
N GLY A 14 -34.72 -86.53 64.19
CA GLY A 14 -34.67 -86.55 62.72
C GLY A 14 -34.84 -85.16 62.10
N PHE A 15 -35.84 -84.39 62.55
CA PHE A 15 -36.03 -83.00 62.12
C PHE A 15 -34.88 -82.09 62.54
N ALA A 16 -34.32 -82.28 63.73
CA ALA A 16 -33.14 -81.54 64.18
C ALA A 16 -31.90 -81.88 63.32
N LEU A 17 -31.72 -83.15 62.94
CA LEU A 17 -30.63 -83.57 62.06
C LEU A 17 -30.80 -82.97 60.65
N ILE A 18 -32.00 -83.05 60.07
CA ILE A 18 -32.32 -82.46 58.77
C ILE A 18 -32.15 -80.94 58.81
N GLY A 19 -32.59 -80.28 59.89
CA GLY A 19 -32.39 -78.85 60.10
C GLY A 19 -30.91 -78.48 60.22
N PHE A 20 -30.11 -79.27 60.94
CA PHE A 20 -28.67 -79.06 61.09
C PHE A 20 -27.93 -79.22 59.75
N PHE A 21 -28.18 -80.31 59.01
CA PHE A 21 -27.57 -80.54 57.71
C PHE A 21 -28.05 -79.56 56.64
N GLY A 22 -29.34 -79.19 56.67
CA GLY A 22 -29.91 -78.15 55.81
C GLY A 22 -29.30 -76.78 56.07
N HIS A 23 -29.12 -76.41 57.35
CA HIS A 23 -28.44 -75.18 57.74
C HIS A 23 -26.95 -75.20 57.35
N ALA A 24 -26.25 -76.31 57.59
CA ALA A 24 -24.85 -76.46 57.21
C ALA A 24 -24.63 -76.38 55.68
N LEU A 25 -25.56 -76.95 54.88
CA LEU A 25 -25.52 -76.85 53.43
C LEU A 25 -25.83 -75.42 52.96
N PHE A 26 -26.84 -74.76 53.54
CA PHE A 26 -27.18 -73.38 53.22
C PHE A 26 -26.02 -72.42 53.53
N VAL A 27 -25.36 -72.57 54.69
CA VAL A 27 -24.17 -71.80 55.07
C VAL A 27 -23.03 -72.06 54.09
N ARG A 28 -22.74 -73.32 53.73
CA ARG A 28 -21.70 -73.63 52.73
C ARG A 28 -21.97 -73.04 51.34
N VAL A 29 -23.21 -73.11 50.86
CA VAL A 29 -23.59 -72.52 49.57
C VAL A 29 -23.48 -71.00 49.62
N ARG A 30 -23.94 -70.38 50.72
CA ARG A 30 -23.83 -68.93 50.93
C ARG A 30 -22.37 -68.48 51.02
N ASP A 31 -21.52 -69.20 51.74
CA ASP A 31 -20.10 -68.90 51.86
C ASP A 31 -19.36 -69.11 50.53
N ALA A 32 -19.72 -70.15 49.77
CA ALA A 32 -19.18 -70.36 48.43
C ALA A 32 -19.63 -69.28 47.42
N ALA A 33 -20.85 -68.74 47.57
CA ALA A 33 -21.33 -67.61 46.78
C ALA A 33 -20.66 -66.30 47.21
N ALA A 34 -20.49 -66.06 48.51
CA ALA A 34 -19.81 -64.90 49.06
C ALA A 34 -18.32 -64.87 48.68
N ASN A 35 -17.64 -66.03 48.73
CA ASN A 35 -16.25 -66.16 48.30
C ASN A 35 -16.08 -65.93 46.79
N ARG A 36 -17.04 -66.37 45.97
CA ARG A 36 -17.04 -66.08 44.53
C ARG A 36 -17.25 -64.59 44.26
N ALA A 37 -18.25 -63.98 44.90
CA ALA A 37 -18.50 -62.54 44.78
C ALA A 37 -17.29 -61.71 45.25
N ALA A 38 -16.65 -62.09 46.37
CA ALA A 38 -15.42 -61.45 46.83
C ALA A 38 -14.27 -61.63 45.83
N GLY A 39 -14.13 -62.81 45.23
CA GLY A 39 -13.16 -63.07 44.16
C GLY A 39 -13.41 -62.25 42.91
N ASP A 40 -14.67 -62.06 42.51
CA ASP A 40 -15.07 -61.24 41.36
C ASP A 40 -14.78 -59.76 41.62
N ILE A 41 -15.12 -59.24 42.80
CA ILE A 41 -14.81 -57.87 43.21
C ILE A 41 -13.29 -57.64 43.21
N LEU A 42 -12.50 -58.57 43.75
CA LEU A 42 -11.04 -58.45 43.74
C LEU A 42 -10.45 -58.51 42.33
N ARG A 43 -11.03 -59.29 41.42
CA ARG A 43 -10.60 -59.34 40.02
C ARG A 43 -10.92 -58.05 39.28
N GLU A 44 -12.10 -57.49 39.51
CA GLU A 44 -12.50 -56.22 38.91
C GLU A 44 -11.64 -55.07 39.45
N ALA A 45 -11.47 -54.98 40.77
CA ALA A 45 -10.60 -53.98 41.39
C ALA A 45 -9.15 -54.06 40.89
N ARG A 46 -8.63 -55.27 40.61
CA ARG A 46 -7.30 -55.45 39.99
C ARG A 46 -7.27 -54.95 38.55
N ARG A 47 -8.29 -55.24 37.75
CA ARG A 47 -8.39 -54.76 36.36
C ARG A 47 -8.50 -53.24 36.30
N GLU A 48 -9.31 -52.64 37.16
CA GLU A 48 -9.44 -51.19 37.29
C GLU A 48 -8.12 -50.56 37.73
N ALA A 49 -7.43 -51.14 38.71
CA ALA A 49 -6.11 -50.66 39.14
C ALA A 49 -5.07 -50.75 38.01
N GLU A 50 -5.03 -51.86 37.27
CA GLU A 50 -4.15 -52.00 36.09
C GLU A 50 -4.50 -50.99 34.99
N GLY A 51 -5.79 -50.70 34.79
CA GLY A 51 -6.27 -49.67 33.87
C GLY A 51 -5.79 -48.28 34.27
N LEU A 52 -6.00 -47.90 35.54
CA LEU A 52 -5.56 -46.62 36.09
C LEU A 52 -4.04 -46.44 36.01
N VAL A 53 -3.26 -47.49 36.27
CA VAL A 53 -1.79 -47.43 36.15
C VAL A 53 -1.37 -47.21 34.69
N LYS A 54 -2.01 -47.88 33.73
CA LYS A 54 -1.72 -47.69 32.31
C LYS A 54 -2.11 -46.29 31.84
N GLU A 55 -3.26 -45.79 32.26
CA GLU A 55 -3.73 -44.44 31.95
C GLU A 55 -2.79 -43.37 32.55
N ALA A 56 -2.38 -43.54 33.81
CA ALA A 56 -1.39 -42.68 34.45
C ALA A 56 -0.02 -42.70 33.73
N GLN A 57 0.41 -43.86 33.23
CA GLN A 57 1.65 -43.97 32.45
C GLN A 57 1.55 -43.31 31.07
N LEU A 58 0.40 -43.42 30.40
CA LEU A 58 0.18 -42.77 29.11
C LEU A 58 0.10 -41.26 29.25
N THR A 59 -0.66 -40.76 30.23
CA THR A 59 -0.76 -39.32 30.52
C THR A 59 0.59 -38.73 30.91
N ALA A 60 1.38 -39.42 31.74
CA ALA A 60 2.74 -38.99 32.06
C ALA A 60 3.67 -38.95 30.83
N ARG A 61 3.55 -39.92 29.91
CA ARG A 61 4.30 -39.94 28.66
C ARG A 61 3.90 -38.80 27.73
N ASP A 62 2.59 -38.53 27.59
CA ASP A 62 2.09 -37.44 26.77
C ASP A 62 2.53 -36.07 27.33
N GLU A 63 2.53 -35.90 28.65
CA GLU A 63 3.02 -34.69 29.30
C GLU A 63 4.54 -34.51 29.12
N LEU A 64 5.32 -35.60 29.22
CA LEU A 64 6.75 -35.59 28.92
C LEU A 64 7.05 -35.24 27.45
N MET A 65 6.27 -35.76 26.51
CA MET A 65 6.42 -35.43 25.09
C MET A 65 6.07 -33.95 24.83
N ARG A 66 4.96 -33.47 25.39
CA ARG A 66 4.55 -32.05 25.26
C ARG A 66 5.56 -31.09 25.88
N THR A 67 6.11 -31.42 27.05
CA THR A 67 7.13 -30.59 27.70
C THR A 67 8.43 -30.59 26.90
N ARG A 68 8.81 -31.73 26.33
CA ARG A 68 9.96 -31.84 25.42
C ARG A 68 9.78 -31.03 24.15
N GLU A 69 8.63 -31.12 23.48
CA GLU A 69 8.32 -30.33 22.28
C GLU A 69 8.36 -28.82 22.56
N LYS A 70 7.82 -28.39 23.71
CA LYS A 70 7.91 -26.99 24.15
C LYS A 70 9.36 -26.55 24.36
N ALA A 71 10.16 -27.38 25.04
CA ALA A 71 11.57 -27.07 25.28
C ALA A 71 12.39 -27.03 23.99
N GLU A 72 12.14 -27.94 23.05
CA GLU A 72 12.78 -27.95 21.72
C GLU A 72 12.37 -26.71 20.90
N GLY A 73 11.10 -26.34 20.94
CA GLY A 73 10.60 -25.10 20.31
C GLY A 73 11.21 -23.83 20.90
N GLU A 74 11.32 -23.73 22.23
CA GLU A 74 11.98 -22.62 22.91
C GLU A 74 13.48 -22.54 22.57
N LEU A 75 14.16 -23.70 22.47
CA LEU A 75 15.57 -23.77 22.10
C LEU A 75 15.78 -23.28 20.67
N GLN A 76 14.95 -23.73 19.72
CA GLN A 76 15.00 -23.27 18.32
C GLN A 76 14.73 -21.76 18.22
N ALA A 77 13.72 -21.26 18.93
CA ALA A 77 13.43 -19.83 18.97
C ALA A 77 14.62 -19.02 19.53
N ARG A 78 15.21 -19.46 20.64
CA ARG A 78 16.43 -18.83 21.19
C ARG A 78 17.59 -18.86 20.21
N GLN A 79 17.80 -19.98 19.52
CA GLN A 79 18.87 -20.12 18.54
C GLN A 79 18.68 -19.18 17.34
N MET A 80 17.44 -18.99 16.89
CA MET A 80 17.13 -18.02 15.83
C MET A 80 17.37 -16.57 16.29
N VAL A 81 16.98 -16.23 17.51
CA VAL A 81 17.27 -14.90 18.10
C VAL A 81 18.78 -14.66 18.22
N LEU A 82 19.54 -15.67 18.67
CA LEU A 82 20.99 -15.57 18.77
C LEU A 82 21.67 -15.44 17.41
N SER A 83 21.22 -16.21 16.40
CA SER A 83 21.73 -16.10 15.03
C SER A 83 21.49 -14.72 14.43
N THR A 84 20.28 -14.19 14.58
CA THR A 84 19.95 -12.84 14.06
C THR A 84 20.70 -11.74 14.79
N ALA A 85 20.96 -11.90 16.10
CA ALA A 85 21.80 -10.99 16.86
C ALA A 85 23.27 -11.05 16.38
N ALA A 86 23.80 -12.24 16.12
CA ALA A 86 25.15 -12.43 15.58
C ALA A 86 25.30 -11.77 14.20
N ASP A 87 24.35 -11.98 13.28
CA ASP A 87 24.38 -11.35 11.94
C ASP A 87 24.36 -9.82 12.01
N ARG A 88 23.60 -9.25 12.96
CA ARG A 88 23.57 -7.80 13.20
C ARG A 88 24.91 -7.28 13.73
N LEU A 89 25.57 -8.02 14.61
CA LEU A 89 26.89 -7.66 15.13
C LEU A 89 27.94 -7.71 14.01
N THR A 90 27.96 -8.77 13.21
CA THR A 90 28.90 -8.90 12.08
C THR A 90 28.76 -7.75 11.09
N LYS A 91 27.52 -7.39 10.70
CA LYS A 91 27.26 -6.23 9.82
C LYS A 91 27.70 -4.91 10.43
N ARG A 92 27.66 -4.77 11.75
CA ARG A 92 28.10 -3.58 12.47
C ARG A 92 29.63 -3.49 12.47
N ASP A 93 30.33 -4.60 12.69
CA ASP A 93 31.79 -4.66 12.60
C ASP A 93 32.27 -4.33 11.18
N GLU A 94 31.67 -4.94 10.14
CA GLU A 94 31.99 -4.61 8.74
C GLU A 94 31.76 -3.14 8.39
N ARG A 95 30.81 -2.47 9.06
CA ARG A 95 30.58 -1.03 8.89
C ARG A 95 31.65 -0.21 9.59
N LEU A 96 32.00 -0.58 10.82
CA LEU A 96 33.04 0.09 11.60
C LEU A 96 34.40 -0.01 10.92
N GLU A 97 34.78 -1.17 10.40
CA GLU A 97 36.04 -1.31 9.64
C GLU A 97 36.08 -0.42 8.39
N ARG A 98 34.95 -0.25 7.70
CA ARG A 98 34.88 0.64 6.53
C ARG A 98 35.00 2.11 6.94
N GLU A 99 34.43 2.50 8.07
CA GLU A 99 34.58 3.85 8.61
C GLU A 99 36.00 4.12 9.09
N GLU A 100 36.64 3.14 9.72
CA GLU A 100 38.04 3.22 10.16
C GLU A 100 38.99 3.41 8.98
N ARG A 101 38.88 2.58 7.94
CA ARG A 101 39.65 2.74 6.69
C ARG A 101 39.46 4.13 6.06
N ARG A 102 38.23 4.63 6.05
CA ARG A 102 37.93 5.98 5.52
C ARG A 102 38.54 7.10 6.37
N MET A 103 38.62 6.91 7.68
CA MET A 103 39.27 7.88 8.58
C MET A 103 40.79 7.86 8.39
N GLU A 104 41.39 6.69 8.22
CA GLU A 104 42.81 6.55 7.90
C GLU A 104 43.18 7.24 6.58
N GLU A 105 42.40 7.01 5.52
CA GLU A 105 42.58 7.68 4.22
C GLU A 105 42.50 9.22 4.34
N ARG A 106 41.54 9.72 5.13
CA ARG A 106 41.40 11.16 5.39
C ARG A 106 42.55 11.72 6.21
N ALA A 107 43.02 10.99 7.22
CA ALA A 107 44.17 11.39 8.02
C ALA A 107 45.42 11.50 7.14
N LEU A 108 45.65 10.52 6.26
CA LEU A 108 46.76 10.54 5.31
C LEU A 108 46.68 11.73 4.35
N ALA A 109 45.49 12.02 3.82
CA ALA A 109 45.26 13.16 2.94
C ALA A 109 45.48 14.51 3.64
N LEU A 110 45.07 14.64 4.91
CA LEU A 110 45.31 15.82 5.73
C LEU A 110 46.80 16.03 6.02
N ASP A 111 47.54 14.94 6.24
CA ASP A 111 48.97 15.01 6.51
C ASP A 111 49.74 15.48 5.26
N LEU A 112 49.40 14.94 4.09
CA LEU A 112 49.90 15.40 2.78
C LEU A 112 49.57 16.88 2.52
N LEU A 113 48.34 17.31 2.82
CA LEU A 113 47.94 18.71 2.65
C LEU A 113 48.73 19.62 3.60
N SER A 114 48.96 19.18 4.84
CA SER A 114 49.70 19.94 5.85
C SER A 114 51.17 20.11 5.45
N GLN A 115 51.79 19.06 4.91
CA GLN A 115 53.15 19.14 4.36
C GLN A 115 53.22 20.15 3.21
N ARG A 116 52.28 20.09 2.26
CA ARG A 116 52.23 21.02 1.14
C ARG A 116 52.02 22.47 1.58
N LEU A 117 51.17 22.68 2.58
CA LEU A 117 50.93 24.01 3.17
C LEU A 117 52.18 24.58 3.83
N GLU A 118 53.01 23.75 4.47
CA GLU A 118 54.28 24.21 5.01
C GLU A 118 55.31 24.48 3.92
N GLU A 119 55.37 23.66 2.87
CA GLU A 119 56.19 23.96 1.68
C GLU A 119 55.79 25.31 1.08
N ASP A 120 54.50 25.55 0.84
CA ASP A 120 53.99 26.81 0.31
C ASP A 120 54.29 27.99 1.25
N ARG A 121 54.16 27.80 2.57
CA ARG A 121 54.55 28.83 3.56
C ARG A 121 56.02 29.18 3.48
N THR A 122 56.89 28.18 3.35
CA THR A 122 58.33 28.43 3.24
C THR A 122 58.67 29.14 1.93
N ALA A 123 58.01 28.77 0.82
CA ALA A 123 58.15 29.46 -0.47
C ALA A 123 57.69 30.92 -0.39
N ILE A 124 56.52 31.19 0.19
CA ILE A 124 55.98 32.54 0.38
C ILE A 124 56.90 33.39 1.28
N ARG A 125 57.49 32.80 2.32
CA ARG A 125 58.48 33.51 3.15
C ARG A 125 59.72 33.89 2.36
N ALA A 126 60.25 32.98 1.55
CA ALA A 126 61.39 33.26 0.69
C ALA A 126 61.06 34.34 -0.35
N GLU A 127 59.89 34.28 -0.99
CA GLU A 127 59.41 35.32 -1.89
C GLU A 127 59.25 36.67 -1.19
N ARG A 128 58.71 36.70 0.04
CA ARG A 128 58.61 37.95 0.82
C ARG A 128 59.97 38.55 1.14
N GLU A 129 60.97 37.75 1.52
CA GLU A 129 62.32 38.27 1.74
C GLU A 129 62.94 38.84 0.46
N ILE A 130 62.71 38.18 -0.69
CA ILE A 130 63.13 38.69 -2.00
C ILE A 130 62.39 39.99 -2.32
N LEU A 131 61.08 40.04 -2.09
CA LEU A 131 60.25 41.21 -2.34
C LEU A 131 60.63 42.38 -1.45
N GLU A 132 60.95 42.15 -0.17
CA GLU A 132 61.44 43.17 0.76
C GLU A 132 62.80 43.73 0.32
N LYS A 133 63.70 42.87 -0.17
CA LYS A 133 64.97 43.33 -0.78
C LYS A 133 64.74 44.14 -2.04
N MET A 134 63.87 43.66 -2.93
CA MET A 134 63.52 44.38 -4.16
C MET A 134 62.82 45.71 -3.85
N THR A 135 61.88 45.76 -2.90
CA THR A 135 61.24 47.02 -2.48
C THR A 135 62.21 47.95 -1.79
N ALA A 136 63.19 47.46 -1.02
CA ALA A 136 64.24 48.31 -0.47
C ALA A 136 65.14 48.89 -1.59
N GLU A 137 65.49 48.10 -2.60
CA GLU A 137 66.22 48.56 -3.78
C GLU A 137 65.39 49.53 -4.64
N GLU A 138 64.10 49.26 -4.84
CA GLU A 138 63.15 50.13 -5.54
C GLU A 138 62.88 51.40 -4.77
N ARG A 139 62.84 51.37 -3.44
CA ARG A 139 62.70 52.56 -2.59
C ARG A 139 63.96 53.43 -2.68
N GLY A 140 65.14 52.83 -2.72
CA GLY A 140 66.40 53.54 -3.02
C GLY A 140 66.47 54.08 -4.45
N ARG A 141 65.89 53.37 -5.43
CA ARG A 141 65.74 53.86 -6.80
C ARG A 141 64.68 54.95 -6.92
N LEU A 142 63.55 54.87 -6.22
CA LEU A 142 62.45 55.83 -6.18
C LEU A 142 62.85 57.11 -5.42
N GLU A 143 63.69 57.01 -4.39
CA GLU A 143 64.35 58.16 -3.76
C GLU A 143 65.29 58.87 -4.75
N ALA A 144 65.90 58.14 -5.69
CA ALA A 144 66.70 58.70 -6.79
C ALA A 144 65.85 59.13 -8.01
N LEU A 145 64.63 58.63 -8.15
CA LEU A 145 63.69 58.88 -9.26
C LEU A 145 62.42 59.61 -8.80
N ALA A 146 62.55 60.51 -7.82
CA ALA A 146 61.47 61.41 -7.43
C ALA A 146 61.20 62.42 -8.56
N GLY A 147 60.41 61.97 -9.54
CA GLY A 147 59.96 62.74 -10.69
C GLY A 147 58.58 62.32 -11.21
N LEU A 148 57.76 61.64 -10.40
CA LEU A 148 56.35 61.37 -10.70
C LEU A 148 55.44 61.79 -9.53
N ASN A 149 54.30 62.39 -9.88
CA ASN A 149 53.39 63.05 -8.95
C ASN A 149 52.52 62.01 -8.20
N ALA A 150 52.55 62.07 -6.87
CA ALA A 150 51.97 61.08 -5.95
C ALA A 150 50.44 60.83 -6.12
N GLY A 151 49.73 61.72 -6.81
CA GLY A 151 48.29 61.59 -7.06
C GLY A 151 47.92 60.47 -8.04
N GLN A 152 48.72 60.27 -9.10
CA GLN A 152 48.40 59.32 -10.18
C GLN A 152 48.65 57.87 -9.77
N ALA A 153 49.73 57.60 -9.02
CA ALA A 153 50.02 56.27 -8.49
C ALA A 153 48.97 55.79 -7.46
N LYS A 154 48.34 56.74 -6.74
CA LYS A 154 47.29 56.43 -5.77
C LYS A 154 45.99 56.00 -6.44
N GLU A 155 45.63 56.63 -7.56
CA GLU A 155 44.40 56.30 -8.31
C GLU A 155 44.46 54.90 -8.93
N GLU A 156 45.59 54.54 -9.54
CA GLU A 156 45.75 53.23 -10.17
C GLU A 156 45.82 52.09 -9.14
N LEU A 157 46.45 52.35 -7.98
CA LEU A 157 46.45 51.42 -6.86
C LEU A 157 45.03 51.22 -6.28
N LEU A 158 44.24 52.29 -6.15
CA LEU A 158 42.86 52.20 -5.68
C LEU A 158 41.97 51.45 -6.67
N ALA A 159 42.16 51.65 -7.98
CA ALA A 159 41.40 50.93 -9.01
C ALA A 159 41.71 49.42 -9.03
N SER A 160 42.99 49.04 -8.87
CA SER A 160 43.39 47.63 -8.75
C SER A 160 42.84 46.99 -7.48
N LEU A 161 42.86 47.72 -6.36
CA LEU A 161 42.34 47.25 -5.07
C LEU A 161 40.81 47.05 -5.13
N ASP A 162 40.07 47.95 -5.79
CA ASP A 162 38.62 47.80 -5.97
C ASP A 162 38.30 46.53 -6.78
N ALA A 163 39.03 46.25 -7.86
CA ALA A 163 38.83 45.05 -8.66
C ALA A 163 39.07 43.76 -7.85
N GLU A 164 40.15 43.71 -7.06
CA GLU A 164 40.45 42.58 -6.18
C GLU A 164 39.39 42.40 -5.08
N LEU A 165 38.96 43.49 -4.43
CA LEU A 165 37.93 43.46 -3.41
C LEU A 165 36.59 43.00 -3.97
N THR A 166 36.24 43.38 -5.20
CA THR A 166 35.00 42.95 -5.85
C THR A 166 35.02 41.43 -6.11
N ALA A 167 36.14 40.89 -6.58
CA ALA A 167 36.32 39.45 -6.79
C ALA A 167 36.28 38.68 -5.45
N GLU A 168 36.94 39.21 -4.42
CA GLU A 168 36.93 38.58 -3.09
C GLU A 168 35.54 38.61 -2.45
N GLN A 169 34.79 39.71 -2.59
CA GLN A 169 33.40 39.81 -2.16
C GLN A 169 32.52 38.79 -2.88
N ALA A 170 32.65 38.61 -4.19
CA ALA A 170 31.90 37.61 -4.94
C ALA A 170 32.16 36.18 -4.43
N VAL A 171 33.43 35.85 -4.14
CA VAL A 171 33.81 34.55 -3.55
C VAL A 171 33.24 34.38 -2.15
N ARG A 172 33.29 35.42 -1.30
CA ARG A 172 32.72 35.39 0.06
C ARG A 172 31.20 35.23 0.03
N ILE A 173 30.50 35.95 -0.86
CA ILE A 173 29.05 35.82 -1.05
C ILE A 173 28.71 34.40 -1.49
N ARG A 174 29.44 33.84 -2.47
CA ARG A 174 29.20 32.48 -2.94
C ARG A 174 29.40 31.45 -1.83
N LYS A 175 30.50 31.56 -1.07
CA LYS A 175 30.74 30.69 0.10
C LYS A 175 29.65 30.83 1.17
N ALA A 176 29.16 32.04 1.42
CA ALA A 176 28.08 32.27 2.37
C ALA A 176 26.75 31.65 1.89
N LEU A 177 26.42 31.76 0.60
CA LEU A 177 25.25 31.12 0.00
C LEU A 177 25.35 29.60 0.03
N ASP A 178 26.52 29.04 -0.30
CA ASP A 178 26.74 27.59 -0.26
C ASP A 178 26.65 27.06 1.17
N ALA A 179 27.21 27.78 2.15
CA ALA A 179 27.08 27.44 3.57
C ALA A 179 25.62 27.48 4.04
N ALA A 180 24.90 28.56 3.70
CA ALA A 180 23.47 28.69 4.03
C ALA A 180 22.63 27.57 3.40
N ARG A 181 22.93 27.21 2.15
CA ARG A 181 22.27 26.09 1.45
C ARG A 181 22.54 24.76 2.13
N ASN A 182 23.79 24.47 2.50
CA ASN A 182 24.15 23.24 3.19
C ASN A 182 23.49 23.13 4.57
N THR A 183 23.41 24.25 5.30
CA THR A 183 22.68 24.30 6.59
C THR A 183 21.19 24.07 6.40
N ALA A 184 20.58 24.73 5.41
CA ALA A 184 19.15 24.54 5.09
C ALA A 184 18.85 23.10 4.68
N GLU A 185 19.72 22.46 3.88
CA GLU A 185 19.57 21.07 3.48
C GLU A 185 19.68 20.10 4.67
N ALA A 186 20.62 20.36 5.59
CA ALA A 186 20.75 19.57 6.82
C ALA A 186 19.49 19.67 7.69
N GLN A 187 18.96 20.89 7.88
CA GLN A 187 17.73 21.12 8.64
C GLN A 187 16.50 20.49 7.97
N ALA A 188 16.39 20.59 6.63
CA ALA A 188 15.30 19.97 5.89
C ALA A 188 15.30 18.44 6.05
N ARG A 189 16.48 17.80 5.97
CA ARG A 189 16.63 16.36 6.22
C ARG A 189 16.24 15.99 7.64
N GLU A 190 16.60 16.80 8.63
CA GLU A 190 16.21 16.59 10.03
C GLU A 190 14.69 16.66 10.23
N ILE A 191 14.05 17.70 9.69
CA ILE A 191 12.59 17.88 9.74
C ILE A 191 11.87 16.71 9.08
N LEU A 192 12.31 16.30 7.89
CA LEU A 192 11.74 15.14 7.19
C LEU A 192 11.93 13.85 7.99
N THR A 193 13.12 13.63 8.56
CA THR A 193 13.41 12.44 9.37
C THR A 193 12.50 12.38 10.60
N ILE A 194 12.30 13.50 11.29
CA ILE A 194 11.39 13.57 12.45
C ILE A 194 9.95 13.30 12.03
N ALA A 195 9.49 13.89 10.91
CA ALA A 195 8.14 13.68 10.40
C ALA A 195 7.90 12.21 10.04
N ILE A 196 8.85 11.56 9.36
CA ILE A 196 8.79 10.15 9.00
C ILE A 196 8.83 9.26 10.25
N GLN A 197 9.77 9.50 11.18
CA GLN A 197 9.93 8.68 12.38
C GLN A 197 8.68 8.69 13.27
N ARG A 198 8.00 9.84 13.35
CA ARG A 198 6.76 9.98 14.13
C ARG A 198 5.55 9.36 13.43
N HIS A 199 5.66 9.02 12.15
CA HIS A 199 4.56 8.49 11.37
C HIS A 199 4.69 6.97 11.15
N ALA A 200 3.95 6.19 11.93
CA ALA A 200 3.77 4.75 11.70
C ALA A 200 2.42 4.50 11.01
N ALA A 201 2.41 4.33 9.69
CA ALA A 201 1.23 3.87 8.96
C ALA A 201 1.51 2.55 8.25
N GLU A 202 0.67 1.57 8.54
CA GLU A 202 0.57 0.33 7.78
C GLU A 202 -0.34 0.57 6.57
N GLN A 203 0.16 0.29 5.37
CA GLN A 203 -0.67 0.29 4.17
C GLN A 203 -0.47 -1.01 3.40
N VAL A 204 -1.57 -1.69 3.14
CA VAL A 204 -1.65 -2.82 2.22
C VAL A 204 -1.95 -2.24 0.85
N SER A 205 -1.19 -2.67 -0.16
CA SER A 205 -1.44 -2.31 -1.56
C SER A 205 -2.68 -3.05 -2.05
N ASP A 206 -3.73 -2.31 -2.43
CA ASP A 206 -4.91 -2.90 -3.08
C ASP A 206 -4.72 -2.91 -4.60
N VAL A 207 -5.02 -4.07 -5.21
CA VAL A 207 -4.88 -4.30 -6.64
C VAL A 207 -5.96 -3.56 -7.41
N SER A 208 -5.61 -2.99 -8.56
CA SER A 208 -6.48 -2.19 -9.43
C SER A 208 -7.63 -2.97 -10.11
N VAL A 209 -7.64 -4.30 -10.01
CA VAL A 209 -8.70 -5.17 -10.50
C VAL A 209 -9.34 -5.83 -9.30
N THR A 210 -10.67 -5.84 -9.25
CA THR A 210 -11.39 -6.55 -8.20
C THR A 210 -11.89 -7.88 -8.73
N PRO A 211 -11.14 -8.98 -8.54
CA PRO A 211 -11.64 -10.30 -8.87
C PRO A 211 -12.77 -10.66 -7.91
N VAL A 212 -13.92 -11.08 -8.45
CA VAL A 212 -14.98 -11.67 -7.64
C VAL A 212 -14.88 -13.18 -7.77
N THR A 213 -14.52 -13.84 -6.67
CA THR A 213 -14.41 -15.30 -6.60
C THR A 213 -15.78 -15.94 -6.57
N LEU A 214 -16.03 -16.89 -7.46
CA LEU A 214 -17.28 -17.62 -7.57
C LEU A 214 -17.19 -19.00 -6.88
N PRO A 215 -18.25 -19.47 -6.20
CA PRO A 215 -18.33 -20.81 -5.60
C PRO A 215 -18.25 -21.97 -6.60
N GLY A 216 -18.34 -21.70 -7.90
CA GLY A 216 -18.28 -22.69 -8.96
C GLY A 216 -19.03 -22.29 -10.22
N GLU A 217 -18.93 -23.13 -11.25
CA GLU A 217 -19.46 -22.88 -12.60
C GLU A 217 -20.99 -22.70 -12.65
N ALA A 218 -21.72 -23.40 -11.75
CA ALA A 218 -23.16 -23.22 -11.61
C ALA A 218 -23.54 -21.79 -11.22
N MET A 219 -22.73 -21.13 -10.37
CA MET A 219 -22.96 -19.74 -10.00
C MET A 219 -22.68 -18.79 -11.17
N LYS A 220 -21.61 -19.06 -11.92
CA LYS A 220 -21.25 -18.32 -13.14
C LYS A 220 -22.38 -18.34 -14.16
N GLY A 221 -22.98 -19.52 -14.42
CA GLY A 221 -24.12 -19.65 -15.34
C GLY A 221 -25.37 -18.86 -14.91
N ARG A 222 -25.60 -18.72 -13.59
CA ARG A 222 -26.71 -17.93 -13.05
C ARG A 222 -26.45 -16.43 -13.08
N ILE A 223 -25.20 -16.02 -12.89
CA ILE A 223 -24.76 -14.62 -13.04
C ILE A 223 -24.93 -14.20 -14.50
N ILE A 224 -24.53 -15.03 -15.47
CA ILE A 224 -24.76 -14.80 -16.91
C ILE A 224 -26.26 -14.73 -17.21
N GLY A 225 -27.02 -15.72 -16.75
CA GLY A 225 -28.42 -15.88 -17.08
C GLY A 225 -28.64 -16.33 -18.54
N ARG A 226 -29.87 -16.68 -18.89
CA ARG A 226 -30.20 -17.05 -20.28
C ARG A 226 -29.92 -15.87 -21.21
N GLU A 227 -29.12 -16.09 -22.26
CA GLU A 227 -28.71 -15.08 -23.25
C GLU A 227 -27.97 -13.86 -22.67
N GLY A 228 -27.34 -14.01 -21.49
CA GLY A 228 -26.61 -12.91 -20.85
C GLY A 228 -27.51 -11.85 -20.20
N ARG A 229 -28.81 -12.10 -20.07
CA ARG A 229 -29.79 -11.11 -19.56
C ARG A 229 -29.47 -10.57 -18.16
N ASN A 230 -28.89 -11.39 -17.30
CA ASN A 230 -28.61 -11.02 -15.92
C ASN A 230 -27.36 -10.14 -15.87
N ILE A 231 -26.34 -10.43 -16.68
CA ILE A 231 -25.17 -9.55 -16.82
C ILE A 231 -25.56 -8.21 -17.40
N ARG A 232 -26.38 -8.18 -18.46
CA ARG A 232 -26.87 -6.91 -19.01
C ARG A 232 -27.62 -6.08 -17.98
N ALA A 233 -28.47 -6.71 -17.16
CA ALA A 233 -29.16 -6.04 -16.07
C ALA A 233 -28.17 -5.47 -15.04
N LEU A 234 -27.12 -6.21 -14.68
CA LEU A 234 -26.08 -5.73 -13.76
C LEU A 234 -25.26 -4.58 -14.35
N GLU A 235 -24.86 -4.69 -15.61
CA GLU A 235 -24.13 -3.64 -16.34
C GLU A 235 -24.97 -2.37 -16.48
N MET A 236 -26.27 -2.50 -16.77
CA MET A 236 -27.20 -1.36 -16.84
C MET A 236 -27.45 -0.72 -15.47
N ALA A 237 -27.66 -1.53 -14.43
CA ALA A 237 -27.95 -1.03 -13.09
C ALA A 237 -26.74 -0.36 -12.41
N THR A 238 -25.52 -0.84 -12.68
CA THR A 238 -24.30 -0.37 -11.99
C THR A 238 -23.38 0.47 -12.86
N GLY A 239 -23.56 0.45 -14.19
CA GLY A 239 -22.72 1.18 -15.13
C GLY A 239 -21.28 0.63 -15.22
N VAL A 240 -21.09 -0.66 -14.97
CA VAL A 240 -19.82 -1.38 -15.14
C VAL A 240 -19.87 -2.30 -16.37
N THR A 241 -18.71 -2.74 -16.83
CA THR A 241 -18.58 -3.82 -17.82
C THR A 241 -18.13 -5.08 -17.10
N VAL A 242 -18.86 -6.18 -17.31
CA VAL A 242 -18.55 -7.47 -16.68
C VAL A 242 -17.78 -8.33 -17.68
N ILE A 243 -16.52 -8.60 -17.39
CA ILE A 243 -15.66 -9.44 -18.22
C ILE A 243 -15.68 -10.86 -17.66
N ILE A 244 -16.07 -11.78 -18.53
CA ILE A 244 -16.12 -13.21 -18.22
C ILE A 244 -15.00 -13.87 -19.00
N ASP A 245 -14.06 -14.47 -18.27
CA ASP A 245 -12.98 -15.26 -18.85
C ASP A 245 -13.37 -16.75 -18.90
N ASP A 246 -12.55 -17.60 -19.54
CA ASP A 246 -12.75 -19.05 -19.61
C ASP A 246 -12.59 -19.72 -18.24
N SER A 247 -11.97 -19.03 -17.27
CA SER A 247 -11.83 -19.49 -15.89
C SER A 247 -13.20 -19.63 -15.20
N PRO A 248 -13.58 -20.81 -14.67
CA PRO A 248 -14.91 -21.04 -14.09
C PRO A 248 -15.13 -20.32 -12.74
N GLU A 249 -14.06 -19.88 -12.09
CA GLU A 249 -14.09 -19.41 -10.68
C GLU A 249 -13.98 -17.88 -10.52
N VAL A 250 -13.82 -17.11 -11.61
CA VAL A 250 -13.56 -15.66 -11.50
C VAL A 250 -14.38 -14.87 -12.51
N VAL A 251 -14.97 -13.77 -12.04
CA VAL A 251 -15.55 -12.71 -12.87
C VAL A 251 -14.82 -11.40 -12.59
N VAL A 252 -14.51 -10.66 -13.64
CA VAL A 252 -13.76 -9.40 -13.55
C VAL A 252 -14.69 -8.23 -13.82
N LEU A 253 -14.72 -7.27 -12.89
CA LEU A 253 -15.52 -6.05 -13.03
C LEU A 253 -14.62 -4.89 -13.50
N SER A 254 -14.98 -4.28 -14.63
CA SER A 254 -14.24 -3.17 -15.24
C SER A 254 -15.10 -1.91 -15.29
N SER A 255 -14.58 -0.80 -14.77
CA SER A 255 -15.15 0.54 -14.93
C SER A 255 -14.11 1.58 -14.52
N PHE A 256 -14.17 2.77 -15.13
CA PHE A 256 -13.29 3.90 -14.81
C PHE A 256 -13.67 4.55 -13.47
N ASP A 257 -14.96 4.50 -13.10
CA ASP A 257 -15.43 4.99 -11.80
C ASP A 257 -15.25 3.88 -10.74
N PRO A 258 -14.38 4.08 -9.73
CA PRO A 258 -14.17 3.11 -8.68
C PRO A 258 -15.42 2.85 -7.82
N VAL A 259 -16.29 3.84 -7.66
CA VAL A 259 -17.52 3.71 -6.88
C VAL A 259 -18.47 2.73 -7.59
N ARG A 260 -18.61 2.86 -8.91
CA ARG A 260 -19.42 1.91 -9.70
C ARG A 260 -18.90 0.48 -9.61
N ARG A 261 -17.58 0.28 -9.63
CA ARG A 261 -16.96 -1.05 -9.44
C ARG A 261 -17.30 -1.63 -8.08
N GLU A 262 -17.25 -0.81 -7.04
CA GLU A 262 -17.58 -1.24 -5.69
C GLU A 262 -19.07 -1.59 -5.54
N ILE A 263 -19.97 -0.78 -6.09
CA ILE A 263 -21.41 -1.07 -6.14
C ILE A 263 -21.64 -2.42 -6.80
N ALA A 264 -21.03 -2.64 -7.97
CA ALA A 264 -21.18 -3.90 -8.71
C ALA A 264 -20.62 -5.11 -7.96
N ARG A 265 -19.47 -4.96 -7.30
CA ARG A 265 -18.85 -6.02 -6.49
C ARG A 265 -19.75 -6.44 -5.33
N VAL A 266 -20.17 -5.47 -4.51
CA VAL A 266 -21.01 -5.72 -3.33
C VAL A 266 -22.38 -6.26 -3.75
N THR A 267 -22.94 -5.73 -4.85
CA THR A 267 -24.19 -6.23 -5.43
C THR A 267 -24.06 -7.69 -5.84
N LEU A 268 -22.98 -8.06 -6.54
CA LEU A 268 -22.73 -9.43 -6.99
C LEU A 268 -22.54 -10.38 -5.81
N GLU A 269 -21.76 -10.00 -4.80
CA GLU A 269 -21.55 -10.78 -3.58
C GLU A 269 -22.86 -11.05 -2.83
N ARG A 270 -23.72 -10.04 -2.68
CA ARG A 270 -25.03 -10.18 -2.02
C ARG A 270 -25.99 -11.06 -2.82
N LEU A 271 -26.02 -10.91 -4.14
CA LEU A 271 -26.84 -11.75 -5.02
C LEU A 271 -26.39 -13.23 -5.00
N MET A 272 -25.09 -13.47 -4.83
CA MET A 272 -24.54 -14.82 -4.67
C MET A 272 -24.94 -15.43 -3.32
N GLN A 273 -24.94 -14.64 -2.24
CA GLN A 273 -25.40 -15.07 -0.91
C GLN A 273 -26.92 -15.36 -0.88
N ASP A 274 -27.73 -14.48 -1.49
CA ASP A 274 -29.19 -14.67 -1.62
C ASP A 274 -29.52 -15.86 -2.56
N GLY A 275 -28.60 -16.15 -3.49
CA GLY A 275 -28.72 -17.27 -4.40
C GLY A 275 -29.93 -17.14 -5.33
N ARG A 276 -30.44 -15.93 -5.58
CA ARG A 276 -31.51 -15.62 -6.55
C ARG A 276 -31.07 -14.47 -7.45
N ILE A 277 -30.79 -14.78 -8.72
CA ILE A 277 -30.26 -13.80 -9.69
C ILE A 277 -31.24 -13.67 -10.86
N ASN A 278 -32.00 -12.58 -10.87
CA ASN A 278 -32.89 -12.17 -11.96
C ASN A 278 -32.81 -10.64 -12.13
N PRO A 279 -33.24 -10.08 -13.29
CA PRO A 279 -33.07 -8.65 -13.57
C PRO A 279 -33.66 -7.72 -12.51
N VAL A 280 -34.90 -7.97 -12.07
CA VAL A 280 -35.57 -7.14 -11.06
C VAL A 280 -34.80 -7.12 -9.74
N ARG A 281 -34.33 -8.29 -9.30
CA ARG A 281 -33.57 -8.41 -8.06
C ARG A 281 -32.19 -7.75 -8.15
N ILE A 282 -31.58 -7.78 -9.33
CA ILE A 282 -30.30 -7.12 -9.59
C ILE A 282 -30.46 -5.60 -9.46
N GLU A 283 -31.50 -5.04 -10.09
CA GLU A 283 -31.83 -3.62 -10.00
C GLU A 283 -32.12 -3.20 -8.55
N GLU A 284 -33.04 -3.91 -7.87
CA GLU A 284 -33.37 -3.65 -6.45
C GLU A 284 -32.13 -3.69 -5.54
N MET A 285 -31.26 -4.67 -5.75
CA MET A 285 -30.05 -4.82 -4.94
C MET A 285 -29.02 -3.74 -5.25
N ALA A 286 -28.85 -3.38 -6.53
CA ALA A 286 -27.96 -2.32 -6.94
C ALA A 286 -28.39 -0.96 -6.37
N ASP A 287 -29.68 -0.62 -6.40
CA ASP A 287 -30.22 0.61 -5.82
C ASP A 287 -29.98 0.67 -4.30
N LYS A 288 -30.23 -0.46 -3.61
CA LYS A 288 -29.99 -0.57 -2.17
C LYS A 288 -28.51 -0.42 -1.82
N VAL A 289 -27.62 -1.09 -2.56
CA VAL A 289 -26.17 -1.00 -2.37
C VAL A 289 -25.67 0.41 -2.67
N THR A 290 -26.24 1.08 -3.67
CA THR A 290 -25.88 2.47 -4.02
C THR A 290 -26.18 3.42 -2.85
N ALA A 291 -27.40 3.34 -2.29
CA ALA A 291 -27.77 4.16 -1.14
C ALA A 291 -26.87 3.91 0.09
N GLU A 292 -26.57 2.64 0.39
CA GLU A 292 -25.66 2.29 1.49
C GLU A 292 -24.22 2.76 1.24
N LEU A 293 -23.77 2.75 -0.01
CA LEU A 293 -22.43 3.20 -0.37
C LEU A 293 -22.31 4.73 -0.32
N ASP A 294 -23.36 5.47 -0.68
CA ASP A 294 -23.41 6.93 -0.54
C ASP A 294 -23.30 7.35 0.93
N ASP A 295 -23.99 6.65 1.84
CA ASP A 295 -23.84 6.86 3.29
C ASP A 295 -22.42 6.54 3.77
N LEU A 296 -21.82 5.46 3.26
CA LEU A 296 -20.45 5.07 3.60
C LEU A 296 -19.42 6.09 3.07
N ILE A 297 -19.65 6.66 1.89
CA ILE A 297 -18.82 7.72 1.29
C ILE A 297 -18.86 8.94 2.19
N LEU A 298 -20.05 9.42 2.56
CA LEU A 298 -20.18 10.60 3.41
C LEU A 298 -19.48 10.38 4.75
N LYS A 299 -19.76 9.25 5.41
CA LYS A 299 -19.15 8.90 6.68
C LYS A 299 -17.62 8.81 6.60
N ALA A 300 -17.07 8.26 5.53
CA ALA A 300 -15.62 8.19 5.33
C ALA A 300 -14.97 9.58 5.20
N GLY A 301 -15.66 10.52 4.54
CA GLY A 301 -15.23 11.91 4.47
C GLY A 301 -15.25 12.59 5.85
N GLU A 302 -16.32 12.39 6.63
CA GLU A 302 -16.46 12.90 7.99
C GLU A 302 -15.38 12.35 8.92
N GLU A 303 -15.17 11.03 8.93
CA GLU A 303 -14.14 10.35 9.72
C GLU A 303 -12.72 10.87 9.37
N ALA A 304 -12.44 11.15 8.09
CA ALA A 304 -11.16 11.69 7.66
C ALA A 304 -10.92 13.11 8.21
N VAL A 305 -11.92 13.98 8.16
CA VAL A 305 -11.85 15.35 8.69
C VAL A 305 -11.76 15.35 10.22
N GLU A 306 -12.55 14.51 10.89
CA GLU A 306 -12.59 14.38 12.35
C GLU A 306 -11.26 13.83 12.90
N SER A 307 -10.73 12.75 12.32
CA SER A 307 -9.46 12.15 12.77
C SER A 307 -8.27 13.12 12.64
N LEU A 308 -8.36 14.07 11.71
CA LEU A 308 -7.38 15.13 11.49
C LEU A 308 -7.69 16.40 12.28
N HIS A 309 -8.75 16.43 13.09
CA HIS A 309 -9.14 17.56 13.93
C HIS A 309 -9.27 18.87 13.14
N LEU A 310 -9.85 18.80 11.95
CA LEU A 310 -10.00 19.93 11.05
C LEU A 310 -11.32 20.68 11.31
N ALA A 311 -11.34 21.97 10.98
CA ALA A 311 -12.57 22.74 10.95
C ALA A 311 -13.58 22.14 9.96
N PRO A 312 -14.90 22.35 10.16
CA PRO A 312 -15.94 21.80 9.29
C PRO A 312 -15.65 22.04 7.80
N VAL A 313 -15.92 21.02 7.01
CA VAL A 313 -15.77 21.02 5.54
C VAL A 313 -17.18 20.99 4.93
N PRO A 314 -17.47 21.78 3.88
CA PRO A 314 -18.76 21.72 3.19
C PRO A 314 -19.16 20.32 2.76
N LEU A 315 -20.47 20.01 2.80
CA LEU A 315 -21.00 18.68 2.51
C LEU A 315 -20.57 18.13 1.14
N ASP A 316 -20.52 18.98 0.12
CA ASP A 316 -20.11 18.58 -1.22
C ASP A 316 -18.65 18.12 -1.26
N LEU A 317 -17.76 18.80 -0.53
CA LEU A 317 -16.35 18.39 -0.42
C LEU A 317 -16.19 17.13 0.44
N LEU A 318 -17.00 16.94 1.48
CA LEU A 318 -16.99 15.71 2.29
C LEU A 318 -17.35 14.49 1.43
N ARG A 319 -18.35 14.60 0.56
CA ARG A 319 -18.72 13.54 -0.39
C ARG A 319 -17.57 13.23 -1.35
N LEU A 320 -16.95 14.24 -1.93
CA LEU A 320 -15.80 14.06 -2.83
C LEU A 320 -14.60 13.42 -2.12
N LEU A 321 -14.30 13.86 -0.90
CA LEU A 321 -13.25 13.29 -0.07
C LEU A 321 -13.53 11.81 0.24
N GLY A 322 -14.78 11.48 0.59
CA GLY A 322 -15.23 10.11 0.81
C GLY A 322 -15.08 9.20 -0.41
N ARG A 323 -15.33 9.73 -1.63
CA ARG A 323 -15.16 8.96 -2.88
C ARG A 323 -13.71 8.49 -3.07
N LEU A 324 -12.71 9.25 -2.58
CA LEU A 324 -11.30 8.86 -2.64
C LEU A 324 -11.00 7.56 -1.87
N LYS A 325 -11.90 7.11 -0.96
CA LYS A 325 -11.80 5.81 -0.29
C LYS A 325 -11.86 4.63 -1.26
N PHE A 326 -12.51 4.79 -2.41
CA PHE A 326 -12.61 3.73 -3.41
C PHE A 326 -11.59 3.92 -4.55
N ARG A 327 -10.95 5.09 -4.61
CA ARG A 327 -9.93 5.39 -5.61
C ARG A 327 -8.57 4.83 -5.18
N THR A 328 -7.90 4.19 -6.13
CA THR A 328 -6.50 3.79 -5.99
C THR A 328 -5.64 4.52 -7.01
N SER A 329 -4.46 4.98 -6.59
CA SER A 329 -3.44 5.61 -7.42
C SER A 329 -2.11 4.97 -7.05
N TYR A 330 -1.33 4.50 -8.03
CA TYR A 330 -0.07 3.78 -7.78
C TYR A 330 -0.18 2.63 -6.73
N SER A 331 -1.31 1.90 -6.74
CA SER A 331 -1.65 0.83 -5.78
C SER A 331 -1.86 1.28 -4.33
N GLN A 332 -2.01 2.58 -4.10
CA GLN A 332 -2.36 3.16 -2.80
C GLN A 332 -3.79 3.69 -2.83
N ASN A 333 -4.49 3.54 -1.71
CA ASN A 333 -5.78 4.16 -1.49
C ASN A 333 -5.62 5.68 -1.35
N VAL A 334 -6.30 6.48 -2.17
CA VAL A 334 -6.08 7.93 -2.26
C VAL A 334 -6.54 8.66 -1.00
N LEU A 335 -7.63 8.24 -0.35
CA LEU A 335 -8.07 8.87 0.90
C LEU A 335 -7.04 8.63 2.02
N LYS A 336 -6.58 7.38 2.19
CA LYS A 336 -5.56 7.05 3.20
C LYS A 336 -4.26 7.80 2.95
N HIS A 337 -3.82 7.85 1.69
CA HIS A 337 -2.68 8.66 1.24
C HIS A 337 -2.82 10.13 1.64
N SER A 338 -3.97 10.74 1.32
CA SER A 338 -4.23 12.14 1.64
C SER A 338 -4.25 12.40 3.14
N MET A 339 -4.77 11.48 3.94
CA MET A 339 -4.75 11.57 5.41
C MET A 339 -3.33 11.45 5.98
N GLU A 340 -2.49 10.61 5.38
CA GLU A 340 -1.09 10.48 5.76
C GLU A 340 -0.29 11.72 5.38
N ALA A 341 -0.43 12.20 4.14
CA ALA A 341 0.17 13.43 3.67
C ALA A 341 -0.22 14.61 4.57
N ALA A 342 -1.48 14.68 5.01
CA ALA A 342 -1.96 15.69 5.96
C ALA A 342 -1.25 15.66 7.31
N ARG A 343 -0.96 14.47 7.85
CA ARG A 343 -0.21 14.34 9.11
C ARG A 343 1.25 14.77 8.94
N LEU A 344 1.89 14.36 7.85
CA LEU A 344 3.28 14.73 7.55
C LEU A 344 3.41 16.23 7.31
N ALA A 345 2.57 16.81 6.46
CA ALA A 345 2.56 18.24 6.18
C ALA A 345 2.33 19.08 7.44
N SER A 346 1.42 18.64 8.32
CA SER A 346 1.18 19.30 9.61
C SER A 346 2.40 19.27 10.53
N MET A 347 3.15 18.16 10.59
CA MET A 347 4.37 18.05 11.40
C MET A 347 5.49 18.92 10.84
N MET A 348 5.67 18.93 9.53
CA MET A 348 6.68 19.77 8.88
C MET A 348 6.37 21.25 9.05
N ALA A 349 5.11 21.66 8.87
CA ALA A 349 4.66 23.05 9.05
C ALA A 349 5.01 23.59 10.43
N ALA A 350 4.79 22.79 11.49
CA ALA A 350 5.14 23.16 12.85
C ALA A 350 6.64 23.42 13.05
N GLN A 351 7.51 22.69 12.33
CA GLN A 351 8.98 22.86 12.43
C GLN A 351 9.48 24.11 11.70
N VAL A 352 8.81 24.52 10.62
CA VAL A 352 9.19 25.70 9.82
C VAL A 352 8.46 26.98 10.21
N GLY A 353 7.64 26.94 11.27
CA GLY A 353 6.90 28.10 11.78
C GLY A 353 5.63 28.47 11.00
N LEU A 354 5.07 27.54 10.23
CA LEU A 354 3.79 27.70 9.53
C LEU A 354 2.63 27.11 10.34
N ASP A 355 1.40 27.50 10.01
CA ASP A 355 0.19 27.00 10.68
C ASP A 355 -0.05 25.52 10.32
N PRO A 356 0.04 24.60 11.30
CA PRO A 356 -0.18 23.17 11.06
C PRO A 356 -1.59 22.85 10.56
N GLY A 357 -2.60 23.65 10.92
CA GLY A 357 -3.99 23.45 10.53
C GLY A 357 -4.22 23.72 9.04
N ILE A 358 -3.61 24.79 8.50
CA ILE A 358 -3.66 25.11 7.07
C ILE A 358 -2.96 24.03 6.26
N ALA A 359 -1.76 23.62 6.69
CA ALA A 359 -1.00 22.57 6.02
C ALA A 359 -1.78 21.24 5.98
N ARG A 360 -2.40 20.86 7.10
CA ARG A 360 -3.22 19.64 7.20
C ARG A 360 -4.46 19.68 6.32
N ARG A 361 -5.17 20.83 6.29
CA ARG A 361 -6.36 21.02 5.44
C ARG A 361 -6.00 20.94 3.96
N ALA A 362 -4.95 21.64 3.55
CA ALA A 362 -4.50 21.65 2.16
C ALA A 362 -3.96 20.29 1.71
N ALA A 363 -3.18 19.61 2.54
CA ALA A 363 -2.68 18.27 2.24
C ALA A 363 -3.79 17.20 2.21
N LEU A 364 -4.85 17.30 3.02
CA LEU A 364 -5.99 16.38 2.92
C LEU A 364 -6.73 16.54 1.58
N LEU A 365 -6.76 17.76 1.04
CA LEU A 365 -7.53 18.14 -0.14
C LEU A 365 -6.70 18.15 -1.44
N HIS A 366 -5.38 17.89 -1.37
CA HIS A 366 -4.47 18.03 -2.53
C HIS A 366 -4.92 17.21 -3.75
N ASP A 367 -5.41 16.00 -3.49
CA ASP A 367 -5.83 15.04 -4.50
C ASP A 367 -7.35 14.98 -4.72
N ILE A 368 -8.12 15.94 -4.19
CA ILE A 368 -9.60 15.93 -4.29
C ILE A 368 -10.11 15.94 -5.74
N GLY A 369 -9.32 16.48 -6.68
CA GLY A 369 -9.64 16.43 -8.10
C GLY A 369 -9.71 15.02 -8.67
N LYS A 370 -9.01 14.02 -8.09
CA LYS A 370 -9.06 12.61 -8.50
C LYS A 370 -10.43 11.95 -8.24
N ALA A 371 -11.33 12.62 -7.52
CA ALA A 371 -12.70 12.15 -7.31
C ALA A 371 -13.63 12.40 -8.51
N VAL A 372 -13.25 13.30 -9.44
CA VAL A 372 -14.06 13.76 -10.58
C VAL A 372 -13.26 13.89 -11.89
N ASP A 373 -12.01 13.41 -11.92
CA ASP A 373 -11.09 13.49 -13.06
C ASP A 373 -11.62 12.81 -14.34
N HIS A 374 -12.50 11.82 -14.20
CA HIS A 374 -13.15 11.16 -15.33
C HIS A 374 -14.35 11.94 -15.91
N GLU A 375 -14.84 12.98 -15.23
CA GLU A 375 -15.96 13.81 -15.70
C GLU A 375 -15.49 15.13 -16.30
N VAL A 376 -14.31 15.59 -15.89
CA VAL A 376 -13.77 16.91 -16.25
C VAL A 376 -12.35 16.74 -16.79
N GLU A 377 -12.15 17.15 -18.04
CA GLU A 377 -10.84 17.14 -18.68
C GLU A 377 -9.92 18.20 -18.05
N GLY A 378 -8.75 17.79 -17.55
CA GLY A 378 -7.77 18.68 -16.94
C GLY A 378 -6.88 18.00 -15.92
N ARG A 379 -5.92 18.74 -15.36
CA ARG A 379 -5.04 18.25 -14.28
C ARG A 379 -5.82 18.19 -12.97
N HIS A 380 -5.64 17.14 -12.18
CA HIS A 380 -6.38 16.96 -10.92
C HIS A 380 -6.12 18.09 -9.91
N ALA A 381 -4.92 18.67 -9.91
CA ALA A 381 -4.59 19.83 -9.07
C ALA A 381 -5.40 21.09 -9.44
N ASP A 382 -5.59 21.35 -10.74
CA ASP A 382 -6.39 22.49 -11.22
C ASP A 382 -7.87 22.28 -10.94
N ILE A 383 -8.38 21.07 -11.23
CA ILE A 383 -9.77 20.67 -10.96
C ILE A 383 -10.05 20.78 -9.46
N GLY A 384 -9.15 20.25 -8.62
CA GLY A 384 -9.23 20.34 -7.17
C GLY A 384 -9.29 21.80 -6.70
N ALA A 385 -8.37 22.65 -7.16
CA ALA A 385 -8.36 24.07 -6.81
C ALA A 385 -9.67 24.79 -7.19
N ASP A 386 -10.25 24.47 -8.35
CA ASP A 386 -11.50 25.08 -8.79
C ASP A 386 -12.71 24.60 -7.98
N LEU A 387 -12.74 23.31 -7.58
CA LEU A 387 -13.74 22.77 -6.66
C LEU A 387 -13.68 23.46 -5.29
N LEU A 388 -12.48 23.59 -4.74
CA LEU A 388 -12.26 24.27 -3.45
C LEU A 388 -12.66 25.74 -3.51
N ARG A 389 -12.34 26.44 -4.61
CA ARG A 389 -12.76 27.83 -4.81
C ARG A 389 -14.28 27.97 -4.86
N LYS A 390 -14.97 27.08 -5.58
CA LYS A 390 -16.45 27.08 -5.65
C LYS A 390 -17.08 26.79 -4.29
N ALA A 391 -16.45 25.95 -3.47
CA ALA A 391 -16.89 25.62 -2.12
C ALA A 391 -16.57 26.70 -1.06
N GLY A 392 -15.90 27.80 -1.45
CA GLY A 392 -15.59 28.91 -0.55
C GLY A 392 -14.38 28.70 0.36
N GLU A 393 -13.45 27.82 -0.01
CA GLU A 393 -12.22 27.60 0.76
C GLU A 393 -11.25 28.80 0.72
N SER A 394 -10.35 28.85 1.70
CA SER A 394 -9.34 29.91 1.81
C SER A 394 -8.43 29.96 0.57
N PRO A 395 -8.11 31.15 0.04
CA PRO A 395 -7.19 31.30 -1.11
C PRO A 395 -5.84 30.61 -0.90
N VAL A 396 -5.33 30.60 0.33
CA VAL A 396 -4.06 29.94 0.68
C VAL A 396 -4.13 28.43 0.48
N VAL A 397 -5.26 27.80 0.84
CA VAL A 397 -5.49 26.36 0.66
C VAL A 397 -5.65 26.04 -0.83
N VAL A 398 -6.44 26.86 -1.55
CA VAL A 398 -6.65 26.71 -3.00
C VAL A 398 -5.34 26.81 -3.77
N GLU A 399 -4.49 27.78 -3.44
CA GLU A 399 -3.17 27.96 -4.05
C GLU A 399 -2.25 26.78 -3.75
N ALA A 400 -2.18 26.35 -2.49
CA ALA A 400 -1.34 25.22 -2.09
C ALA A 400 -1.75 23.91 -2.80
N VAL A 401 -3.06 23.67 -2.97
CA VAL A 401 -3.60 22.54 -3.73
C VAL A 401 -3.36 22.70 -5.24
N ARG A 402 -3.34 23.91 -5.78
CA ARG A 402 -3.02 24.09 -7.21
C ARG A 402 -1.54 23.82 -7.50
N ALA A 403 -0.65 24.30 -6.64
CA ALA A 403 0.79 24.34 -6.88
C ALA A 403 1.56 23.14 -6.31
N HIS A 404 0.92 22.15 -5.67
CA HIS A 404 1.64 21.05 -5.03
C HIS A 404 2.40 20.11 -6.00
N HIS A 405 2.13 20.19 -7.32
CA HIS A 405 2.98 19.58 -8.34
C HIS A 405 3.94 20.64 -8.89
N ASP A 406 5.21 20.26 -9.08
CA ASP A 406 6.38 21.12 -9.38
C ASP A 406 6.36 21.77 -10.80
N GLU A 407 5.18 21.87 -11.40
CA GLU A 407 4.97 22.27 -12.79
C GLU A 407 4.32 23.66 -12.92
N SER A 408 4.06 24.35 -11.81
CA SER A 408 3.22 25.58 -11.78
C SER A 408 3.92 26.81 -11.18
N GLY A 409 5.22 26.99 -11.44
CA GLY A 409 5.97 28.17 -10.98
C GLY A 409 6.50 28.05 -9.53
N PRO A 410 6.95 29.15 -8.90
CA PRO A 410 7.55 29.09 -7.57
C PRO A 410 6.54 28.59 -6.52
N LEU A 411 6.89 27.50 -5.83
CA LEU A 411 6.06 26.89 -4.80
C LEU A 411 5.84 27.87 -3.63
N SER A 412 4.58 28.05 -3.22
CA SER A 412 4.30 28.62 -1.91
C SER A 412 4.83 27.68 -0.82
N ALA A 413 5.10 28.22 0.37
CA ALA A 413 5.68 27.40 1.44
C ALA A 413 4.77 26.20 1.81
N TYR A 414 3.45 26.36 1.77
CA TYR A 414 2.51 25.24 1.95
C TYR A 414 2.53 24.26 0.78
N ALA A 415 2.60 24.73 -0.47
CA ALA A 415 2.71 23.84 -1.64
C ALA A 415 3.97 22.96 -1.56
N ALA A 416 5.12 23.54 -1.16
CA ALA A 416 6.35 22.79 -0.97
C ALA A 416 6.24 21.71 0.13
N LEU A 417 5.55 22.00 1.23
CA LEU A 417 5.30 21.02 2.28
C LEU A 417 4.36 19.89 1.83
N ILE A 418 3.32 20.21 1.05
CA ILE A 418 2.40 19.20 0.50
C ILE A 418 3.14 18.33 -0.51
N ALA A 419 3.92 18.92 -1.42
CA ALA A 419 4.74 18.20 -2.39
C ALA A 419 5.73 17.24 -1.70
N ALA A 420 6.39 17.71 -0.64
CA ALA A 420 7.28 16.87 0.16
C ALA A 420 6.53 15.73 0.86
N ALA A 421 5.34 16.00 1.41
CA ALA A 421 4.51 14.98 2.05
C ALA A 421 4.04 13.92 1.04
N ASP A 422 3.53 14.36 -0.12
CA ASP A 422 3.07 13.52 -1.22
C ASP A 422 4.19 12.60 -1.74
N ALA A 423 5.38 13.17 -1.96
CA ALA A 423 6.55 12.41 -2.38
C ALA A 423 6.99 11.36 -1.34
N VAL A 424 6.95 11.69 -0.05
CA VAL A 424 7.28 10.74 1.04
C VAL A 424 6.27 9.58 1.08
N THR A 425 4.99 9.87 0.90
CA THR A 425 3.93 8.86 0.88
C THR A 425 3.98 7.98 -0.37
N ALA A 426 4.33 8.54 -1.52
CA ALA A 426 4.41 7.85 -2.80
C ALA A 426 5.68 7.00 -2.96
N SER A 427 6.79 7.37 -2.30
CA SER A 427 8.12 6.73 -2.47
C SER A 427 8.31 5.40 -1.72
N ARG A 428 7.27 4.85 -1.07
CA ARG A 428 7.40 3.63 -0.26
C ARG A 428 7.51 2.36 -1.13
N PRO A 429 8.53 1.50 -0.93
CA PRO A 429 8.73 0.29 -1.74
C PRO A 429 7.53 -0.68 -1.65
N GLY A 430 7.02 -1.06 -2.82
CA GLY A 430 5.81 -1.88 -3.01
C GLY A 430 5.26 -1.77 -4.44
N ALA A 431 5.62 -0.68 -5.14
CA ALA A 431 5.31 -0.46 -6.54
C ALA A 431 6.33 -1.13 -7.49
N ARG A 432 6.07 -2.37 -7.88
CA ARG A 432 6.47 -2.88 -9.20
C ARG A 432 5.21 -3.19 -9.99
N ALA A 433 4.59 -2.15 -10.54
CA ALA A 433 3.48 -2.22 -11.49
C ALA A 433 3.88 -1.66 -12.87
N GLU A 434 5.17 -1.70 -13.24
CA GLU A 434 5.61 -1.35 -14.60
C GLU A 434 4.86 -2.17 -15.67
N THR A 435 4.43 -3.40 -15.35
CA THR A 435 3.69 -4.26 -16.27
C THR A 435 2.25 -3.82 -16.52
N THR A 436 1.55 -3.22 -15.55
CA THR A 436 0.15 -2.81 -15.71
C THR A 436 0.04 -1.49 -16.47
N GLU A 437 0.90 -0.52 -16.19
CA GLU A 437 0.90 0.76 -16.92
C GLU A 437 1.33 0.57 -18.39
N LEU A 438 2.37 -0.23 -18.64
CA LEU A 438 2.74 -0.60 -20.00
C LEU A 438 1.60 -1.33 -20.73
N PHE A 439 0.83 -2.16 -20.01
CA PHE A 439 -0.34 -2.84 -20.59
C PHE A 439 -1.49 -1.88 -20.91
N LEU A 440 -1.80 -0.93 -20.02
CA LEU A 440 -2.84 0.09 -20.26
C LEU A 440 -2.45 1.02 -21.41
N ARG A 441 -1.22 1.55 -21.41
CA ARG A 441 -0.70 2.35 -22.53
C ARG A 441 -0.71 1.59 -23.86
N ARG A 442 -0.46 0.27 -23.84
CA ARG A 442 -0.60 -0.58 -25.04
C ARG A 442 -2.04 -0.66 -25.53
N MET A 443 -3.01 -0.77 -24.63
CA MET A 443 -4.44 -0.79 -24.99
C MET A 443 -4.86 0.54 -25.60
N GLU A 444 -4.49 1.65 -24.96
CA GLU A 444 -4.77 3.02 -25.44
C GLU A 444 -4.18 3.28 -26.82
N ASN A 445 -2.92 2.91 -27.04
CA ASN A 445 -2.27 3.06 -28.34
C ASN A 445 -2.97 2.25 -29.44
N LEU A 446 -3.47 1.05 -29.12
CA LEU A 446 -4.20 0.21 -30.05
C LEU A 446 -5.56 0.81 -30.43
N GLU A 447 -6.26 1.42 -29.47
CA GLU A 447 -7.51 2.13 -29.72
C GLU A 447 -7.29 3.43 -30.51
N ALA A 448 -6.26 4.19 -30.17
CA ALA A 448 -5.88 5.43 -30.85
C ALA A 448 -5.58 5.20 -32.35
N ALA A 449 -4.87 4.11 -32.68
CA ALA A 449 -4.53 3.75 -34.05
C ALA A 449 -5.75 3.63 -34.99
N ALA A 450 -6.93 3.28 -34.45
CA ALA A 450 -8.19 3.25 -35.21
C ALA A 450 -9.01 4.53 -35.11
N ARG A 451 -8.91 5.29 -34.01
CA ARG A 451 -9.65 6.55 -33.82
C ARG A 451 -9.24 7.64 -34.83
N GLU A 452 -8.01 7.58 -35.32
CA GLU A 452 -7.49 8.50 -36.34
C GLU A 452 -8.04 8.26 -37.76
N GLU A 453 -8.77 7.15 -37.99
CA GLU A 453 -9.37 6.89 -39.30
C GLU A 453 -10.72 7.63 -39.47
N PRO A 454 -10.97 8.25 -40.64
CA PRO A 454 -12.23 8.94 -40.92
C PRO A 454 -13.45 8.00 -40.81
N GLY A 455 -14.53 8.48 -40.18
CA GLY A 455 -15.80 7.78 -39.99
C GLY A 455 -15.81 6.74 -38.85
N VAL A 456 -14.74 6.68 -38.04
CA VAL A 456 -14.71 5.90 -36.79
C VAL A 456 -15.30 6.72 -35.64
N VAL A 457 -16.38 6.22 -35.04
CA VAL A 457 -17.05 6.86 -33.90
C VAL A 457 -16.41 6.44 -32.58
N ARG A 458 -16.00 5.17 -32.47
CA ARG A 458 -15.31 4.63 -31.30
C ARG A 458 -14.51 3.38 -31.67
N SER A 459 -13.42 3.14 -30.95
CA SER A 459 -12.60 1.94 -31.03
C SER A 459 -12.46 1.34 -29.63
N LEU A 460 -12.46 0.00 -29.54
CA LEU A 460 -12.34 -0.73 -28.28
C LEU A 460 -11.35 -1.89 -28.46
N ALA A 461 -10.29 -1.88 -27.68
CA ALA A 461 -9.35 -2.99 -27.61
C ALA A 461 -9.86 -4.02 -26.60
N MET A 462 -10.00 -5.26 -27.05
CA MET A 462 -10.57 -6.37 -26.31
C MET A 462 -9.56 -7.53 -26.20
N GLN A 463 -9.88 -8.52 -25.36
CA GLN A 463 -9.07 -9.74 -25.18
C GLN A 463 -7.58 -9.45 -24.89
N ALA A 464 -7.31 -8.54 -23.95
CA ALA A 464 -5.95 -8.13 -23.60
C ALA A 464 -5.11 -7.62 -24.79
N GLY A 465 -5.77 -6.99 -25.77
CA GLY A 465 -5.13 -6.37 -26.94
C GLY A 465 -5.00 -7.28 -28.15
N ARG A 466 -5.66 -8.45 -28.12
CA ARG A 466 -5.68 -9.40 -29.23
C ARG A 466 -6.87 -9.20 -30.17
N GLU A 467 -7.83 -8.36 -29.80
CA GLU A 467 -8.95 -7.99 -30.66
C GLU A 467 -9.14 -6.47 -30.59
N LEU A 468 -9.44 -5.84 -31.73
CA LEU A 468 -9.79 -4.43 -31.81
C LEU A 468 -11.13 -4.31 -32.54
N ARG A 469 -12.13 -3.72 -31.88
CA ARG A 469 -13.43 -3.44 -32.47
C ARG A 469 -13.56 -1.97 -32.81
N VAL A 470 -13.86 -1.68 -34.07
CA VAL A 470 -13.96 -0.33 -34.62
C VAL A 470 -15.40 -0.10 -35.01
N PHE A 471 -16.08 0.84 -34.35
CA PHE A 471 -17.45 1.20 -34.65
C PHE A 471 -17.46 2.41 -35.55
N VAL A 472 -18.25 2.33 -36.61
CA VAL A 472 -18.30 3.33 -37.67
C VAL A 472 -19.68 3.94 -37.77
N GLU A 473 -19.74 5.18 -38.24
CA GLU A 473 -21.01 5.86 -38.49
C GLU A 473 -21.67 5.23 -39.74
N PRO A 474 -22.85 4.57 -39.62
CA PRO A 474 -23.46 3.86 -40.72
C PRO A 474 -23.86 4.73 -41.91
N THR A 475 -24.00 6.05 -41.72
CA THR A 475 -24.30 7.02 -42.78
C THR A 475 -23.07 7.47 -43.56
N GLU A 476 -21.86 7.30 -43.00
CA GLU A 476 -20.60 7.74 -43.62
C GLU A 476 -19.79 6.59 -44.22
N ILE A 477 -19.90 5.38 -43.66
CA ILE A 477 -19.15 4.19 -44.10
C ILE A 477 -20.11 3.11 -44.58
N ASP A 478 -20.00 2.73 -45.85
CA ASP A 478 -20.72 1.59 -46.42
C ASP A 478 -20.01 0.25 -46.18
N ASP A 479 -20.65 -0.87 -46.56
CA ASP A 479 -20.11 -2.22 -46.30
C ASP A 479 -18.77 -2.47 -47.02
N ALA A 480 -18.57 -1.88 -48.20
CA ALA A 480 -17.32 -2.01 -48.94
C ALA A 480 -16.20 -1.20 -48.28
N ALA A 481 -16.50 0.02 -47.85
CA ALA A 481 -15.59 0.89 -47.11
C ALA A 481 -15.22 0.32 -45.74
N ALA A 482 -16.14 -0.37 -45.06
CA ALA A 482 -15.87 -1.05 -43.79
C ALA A 482 -14.80 -2.15 -43.93
N ILE A 483 -14.85 -2.93 -45.02
CA ILE A 483 -13.82 -3.95 -45.32
C ILE A 483 -12.46 -3.30 -45.56
N GLN A 484 -12.43 -2.17 -46.29
CA GLN A 484 -11.18 -1.44 -46.53
C GLN A 484 -10.63 -0.81 -45.25
N LEU A 485 -11.50 -0.26 -44.40
CA LEU A 485 -11.13 0.32 -43.11
C LEU A 485 -10.49 -0.74 -42.21
N ALA A 486 -11.08 -1.94 -42.10
CA ALA A 486 -10.51 -3.04 -41.33
C ALA A 486 -9.06 -3.36 -41.76
N ARG A 487 -8.80 -3.37 -43.08
CA ARG A 487 -7.46 -3.59 -43.64
C ARG A 487 -6.50 -2.44 -43.37
N ARG A 488 -6.94 -1.18 -43.45
CA ARG A 488 -6.09 -0.01 -43.16
C ARG A 488 -5.69 0.03 -41.69
N VAL A 489 -6.65 -0.14 -40.78
CA VAL A 489 -6.41 -0.20 -39.33
C VAL A 489 -5.45 -1.33 -38.98
N SER A 490 -5.69 -2.54 -39.52
CA SER A 490 -4.79 -3.69 -39.29
C SER A 490 -3.35 -3.42 -39.73
N ARG A 491 -3.14 -2.79 -40.89
CA ARG A 491 -1.79 -2.44 -41.37
C ARG A 491 -1.13 -1.34 -40.54
N ARG A 492 -1.90 -0.34 -40.08
CA ARG A 492 -1.35 0.72 -39.23
C ARG A 492 -0.87 0.15 -37.90
N ILE A 493 -1.63 -0.77 -37.29
CA ILE A 493 -1.23 -1.45 -36.05
C ILE A 493 0.05 -2.25 -36.26
N GLU A 494 0.16 -2.99 -37.36
CA GLU A 494 1.36 -3.75 -37.73
C GLU A 494 2.61 -2.87 -37.92
N GLN A 495 2.43 -1.62 -38.38
CA GLN A 495 3.53 -0.68 -38.63
C GLN A 495 3.91 0.18 -37.41
N SER A 496 2.98 0.42 -36.49
CA SER A 496 3.14 1.36 -35.37
C SER A 496 3.42 0.69 -34.04
N MET A 497 3.23 -0.63 -33.93
CA MET A 497 3.36 -1.36 -32.67
C MET A 497 4.08 -2.68 -32.85
N ASP A 498 5.13 -2.93 -32.04
CA ASP A 498 5.76 -4.25 -31.93
C ASP A 498 4.88 -5.16 -31.07
N TYR A 499 4.11 -6.06 -31.71
CA TYR A 499 3.20 -6.98 -31.01
C TYR A 499 3.56 -8.46 -31.25
N PRO A 500 3.77 -9.26 -30.19
CA PRO A 500 3.97 -10.70 -30.33
C PRO A 500 2.62 -11.42 -30.49
N GLY A 501 2.13 -11.53 -31.73
CA GLY A 501 0.92 -12.30 -32.06
C GLY A 501 0.03 -11.64 -33.11
N GLN A 502 -1.10 -12.30 -33.40
CA GLN A 502 -2.10 -11.77 -34.33
C GLN A 502 -3.15 -10.95 -33.57
N ILE A 503 -3.46 -9.76 -34.09
CA ILE A 503 -4.53 -8.90 -33.58
C ILE A 503 -5.71 -8.97 -34.56
N LYS A 504 -6.89 -9.34 -34.05
CA LYS A 504 -8.11 -9.43 -34.84
C LYS A 504 -8.82 -8.07 -34.90
N VAL A 505 -8.85 -7.44 -36.06
CA VAL A 505 -9.59 -6.17 -36.27
C VAL A 505 -11.00 -6.47 -36.80
N THR A 506 -12.02 -6.01 -36.09
CA THR A 506 -13.43 -6.15 -36.47
C THR A 506 -14.07 -4.78 -36.62
N VAL A 507 -14.55 -4.45 -37.82
CA VAL A 507 -15.32 -3.22 -38.05
C VAL A 507 -16.82 -3.53 -37.89
N ILE A 508 -17.51 -2.75 -37.07
CA ILE A 508 -18.92 -2.93 -36.72
C ILE A 508 -19.69 -1.70 -37.19
N ARG A 509 -20.59 -1.94 -38.15
CA ARG A 509 -21.58 -0.97 -38.61
C ARG A 509 -22.94 -1.39 -38.06
N GLU A 510 -23.53 -0.59 -37.17
CA GLU A 510 -24.80 -0.91 -36.51
C GLU A 510 -25.74 0.29 -36.57
N THR A 511 -26.95 0.08 -37.08
CA THR A 511 -28.03 1.09 -37.06
C THR A 511 -29.12 0.62 -36.08
N ARG A 512 -29.46 1.46 -35.11
CA ARG A 512 -30.49 1.16 -34.10
C ARG A 512 -31.72 2.03 -34.33
N CYS A 513 -32.85 1.40 -34.62
CA CYS A 513 -34.15 2.06 -34.67
C CYS A 513 -34.97 1.63 -33.45
N VAL A 514 -35.42 2.58 -32.64
CA VAL A 514 -36.23 2.33 -31.45
C VAL A 514 -37.57 3.02 -31.62
N GLU A 515 -38.67 2.26 -31.52
CA GLU A 515 -40.03 2.76 -31.64
C GLU A 515 -40.83 2.30 -30.42
N TYR A 516 -41.68 3.18 -29.88
CA TYR A 516 -42.48 2.90 -28.70
C TYR A 516 -43.95 2.83 -29.10
N ALA A 517 -44.58 1.67 -28.91
CA ALA A 517 -46.02 1.52 -29.02
C ALA A 517 -46.69 2.04 -27.73
N ARG A 518 -47.78 2.80 -27.88
CA ARG A 518 -48.65 3.19 -26.76
C ARG A 518 -49.83 2.25 -26.64
#